data_AF-A0A6P3RZA4-F1
#
_entry.id   AF-A0A6P3RZA4-F1
#
_cell.length_a   1.000
_cell.length_b   1.000
_cell.length_c   1.000
_cell.angle_alpha   90.00
_cell.angle_beta   90.00
_cell.angle_gamma   90.00
#
_symmetry.space_group_name_H-M   'P 1'
#
loop_
_entity.id
_entity.type
_entity.pdbx_description
1 polymer ?
#
loop_
_entity_poly.entity_id
_entity_poly.type
_entity_poly.pdbx_seq_one_letter_code
_entity_poly.pdbx_strand_id
1 'polypeptide(L)'
;MRKELQRQQWEEEEREALKRPMGPIHYEDIRENEARQLGVGYFAFARDKELRNKQMKTLEMLREQTTDQRTKRENVKEKRKAMLEARLAKLRQKKMKTKDDGAEEENRGMSWLMILNFKGKNFNSIHVSVMS
;
A
#
# COMPACT_ATOMS: atom_id res chain seq x y z
N MET A 1 49.58 -32.07 -34.93
CA MET A 1 48.62 -33.20 -34.81
C MET A 1 47.52 -32.94 -33.78
N ARG A 2 47.81 -32.57 -32.53
CA ARG A 2 46.78 -32.33 -31.48
C ARG A 2 45.75 -31.22 -31.82
N LYS A 3 46.17 -30.15 -32.49
CA LYS A 3 45.28 -29.04 -32.91
C LYS A 3 44.29 -29.42 -34.01
N GLU A 4 44.67 -30.31 -34.91
CA GLU A 4 43.79 -30.76 -36.01
C GLU A 4 42.69 -31.69 -35.50
N LEU A 5 43.01 -32.56 -34.54
CA LEU A 5 42.03 -33.42 -33.85
C LEU A 5 40.99 -32.58 -33.10
N GLN A 6 41.41 -31.52 -32.41
CA GLN A 6 40.51 -30.62 -31.70
C GLN A 6 39.61 -29.82 -32.66
N ARG A 7 40.14 -29.45 -33.84
CA ARG A 7 39.35 -28.83 -34.90
C ARG A 7 38.28 -29.78 -35.45
N GLN A 8 38.64 -31.03 -35.73
CA GLN A 8 37.71 -32.04 -36.23
C GLN A 8 36.56 -32.30 -35.24
N GLN A 9 36.86 -32.33 -33.94
CA GLN A 9 35.85 -32.46 -32.89
C GLN A 9 34.85 -31.29 -32.93
N TRP A 10 35.33 -30.05 -33.08
CA TRP A 10 34.45 -28.89 -33.24
C TRP A 10 33.62 -28.93 -34.54
N GLU A 11 34.20 -29.36 -35.65
CA GLU A 11 33.49 -29.48 -36.93
C GLU A 11 32.40 -30.56 -36.91
N GLU A 12 32.62 -31.66 -36.17
CA GLU A 12 31.61 -32.70 -35.93
C GLU A 12 30.50 -32.23 -34.99
N GLU A 13 30.84 -31.54 -33.89
CA GLU A 13 29.86 -30.95 -32.97
C GLU A 13 28.96 -29.92 -33.65
N GLU A 14 29.52 -29.04 -34.48
CA GLU A 14 28.76 -28.07 -35.29
C GLU A 14 27.82 -28.78 -36.28
N ARG A 15 28.31 -29.83 -36.97
CA ARG A 15 27.47 -30.64 -37.88
C ARG A 15 26.33 -31.35 -37.15
N GLU A 16 26.56 -31.84 -35.94
CA GLU A 16 25.49 -32.45 -35.13
C GLU A 16 24.50 -31.42 -34.60
N ALA A 17 24.96 -30.23 -34.20
CA ALA A 17 24.11 -29.14 -33.78
C ALA A 17 23.17 -28.68 -34.91
N LEU A 18 23.69 -28.56 -36.14
CA LEU A 18 22.87 -28.24 -37.33
C LEU A 18 21.88 -29.34 -37.72
N LYS A 19 22.16 -30.61 -37.40
CA LYS A 19 21.24 -31.74 -37.66
C LYS A 19 20.08 -31.80 -36.67
N ARG A 20 20.17 -31.16 -35.51
CA ARG A 20 19.06 -31.10 -34.56
C ARG A 20 17.94 -30.23 -35.15
N PRO A 21 16.69 -30.72 -35.19
CA PRO A 21 15.58 -29.92 -35.69
C PRO A 21 15.46 -28.64 -34.86
N MET A 22 15.59 -27.48 -35.52
CA MET A 22 15.45 -26.17 -34.89
C MET A 22 13.99 -25.90 -34.53
N GLY A 23 13.55 -26.47 -33.41
CA GLY A 23 12.34 -26.05 -32.71
C GLY A 23 12.59 -24.82 -31.84
N PRO A 24 11.58 -24.32 -31.09
CA PRO A 24 11.78 -23.26 -30.11
C PRO A 24 12.81 -23.69 -29.06
N ILE A 25 14.02 -23.14 -29.13
CA ILE A 25 15.15 -23.53 -28.28
C ILE A 25 14.87 -23.07 -26.85
N HIS A 26 15.01 -23.98 -25.88
CA HIS A 26 14.88 -23.62 -24.47
C HIS A 26 16.25 -23.21 -23.91
N TYR A 27 16.26 -22.26 -22.98
CA TYR A 27 17.49 -21.79 -22.34
C TYR A 27 18.30 -22.94 -21.70
N GLU A 28 17.63 -23.94 -21.13
CA GLU A 28 18.28 -25.14 -20.55
C GLU A 28 18.99 -26.04 -21.59
N ASP A 29 18.80 -25.80 -22.89
CA ASP A 29 19.45 -26.54 -23.97
C ASP A 29 20.81 -25.93 -24.36
N ILE A 30 21.05 -24.65 -24.06
CA ILE A 30 22.30 -23.92 -24.38
C ILE A 30 23.14 -23.66 -23.11
N ARG A 31 22.60 -23.97 -21.93
CA ARG A 31 23.17 -23.66 -20.62
C ARG A 31 24.55 -24.26 -20.36
N GLU A 32 24.87 -25.42 -20.93
CA GLU A 32 26.06 -26.20 -20.58
C GLU A 32 27.38 -25.44 -20.79
N ASN A 33 27.39 -24.38 -21.60
CA ASN A 33 28.56 -23.54 -21.89
C ASN A 33 28.60 -22.22 -21.09
N GLU A 34 27.69 -22.00 -20.15
CA GLU A 34 27.64 -20.75 -19.40
C GLU A 34 28.55 -20.76 -18.16
N ALA A 35 29.48 -19.80 -18.09
CA ALA A 35 30.37 -19.62 -16.95
C ALA A 35 29.68 -19.03 -15.69
N ARG A 36 28.37 -18.75 -15.75
CA ARG A 36 27.64 -18.05 -14.68
C ARG A 36 26.97 -19.03 -13.73
N GLN A 37 27.09 -18.77 -12.43
CA GLN A 37 26.30 -19.46 -11.40
C GLN A 37 24.91 -18.83 -11.30
N LEU A 38 23.89 -19.68 -11.21
CA LEU A 38 22.51 -19.28 -11.05
C LEU A 38 22.19 -19.10 -9.56
N GLY A 39 21.54 -17.99 -9.21
CA GLY A 39 21.17 -17.68 -7.84
C GLY A 39 19.96 -18.48 -7.34
N VAL A 40 19.59 -18.26 -6.07
CA VAL A 40 18.48 -18.93 -5.38
C VAL A 40 17.08 -18.71 -5.99
N GLY A 41 16.94 -17.75 -6.92
CA GLY A 41 15.70 -17.49 -7.64
C GLY A 41 15.53 -18.28 -8.94
N TYR A 42 16.50 -19.13 -9.28
CA TYR A 42 16.44 -19.91 -10.51
C TYR A 42 15.53 -21.14 -10.36
N PHE A 43 14.67 -21.34 -11.36
CA PHE A 43 13.85 -22.53 -11.49
C PHE A 43 14.12 -23.18 -12.85
N ALA A 44 14.72 -24.36 -12.83
CA ALA A 44 15.02 -25.13 -14.03
C ALA A 44 13.74 -25.76 -14.59
N PHE A 45 13.24 -25.25 -15.71
CA PHE A 45 12.05 -25.82 -16.35
C PHE A 45 12.40 -27.11 -17.10
N ALA A 46 11.41 -27.99 -17.23
CA ALA A 46 11.57 -29.19 -18.02
C ALA A 46 11.77 -28.86 -19.50
N ARG A 47 12.60 -29.64 -20.21
CA ARG A 47 12.78 -29.52 -21.67
C ARG A 47 11.50 -29.87 -22.43
N ASP A 48 10.69 -30.78 -21.90
CA ASP A 48 9.38 -31.12 -22.45
C ASP A 48 8.37 -29.97 -22.31
N LYS A 49 7.66 -29.66 -23.40
CA LYS A 49 6.74 -28.51 -23.47
C LYS A 49 5.51 -28.71 -22.58
N GLU A 50 4.96 -29.91 -22.50
CA GLU A 50 3.77 -30.16 -21.69
C GLU A 50 4.10 -30.05 -20.20
N LEU A 51 5.20 -30.66 -19.77
CA LEU A 51 5.66 -30.59 -18.39
C LEU A 51 6.01 -29.15 -17.98
N ARG A 52 6.69 -28.40 -18.84
CA ARG A 52 6.99 -26.97 -18.62
C ARG A 52 5.72 -26.13 -18.50
N ASN A 53 4.72 -26.37 -19.34
CA ASN A 53 3.44 -25.65 -19.23
C ASN A 53 2.75 -25.91 -17.89
N LYS A 54 2.82 -27.15 -17.37
CA LYS A 54 2.31 -27.48 -16.05
C LYS A 54 3.09 -26.75 -14.95
N GLN A 55 4.42 -26.77 -15.01
CA GLN A 55 5.30 -26.05 -14.07
C GLN A 55 5.02 -24.53 -14.06
N MET A 56 4.86 -23.92 -15.24
CA MET A 56 4.52 -22.50 -15.38
C MET A 56 3.17 -22.17 -14.72
N LYS A 57 2.14 -23.01 -14.95
CA LYS A 57 0.83 -22.84 -14.32
C LYS A 57 0.93 -22.92 -12.79
N THR A 58 1.68 -23.89 -12.27
CA THR A 58 1.91 -24.01 -10.83
C THR A 58 2.64 -22.80 -10.26
N LEU A 59 3.67 -22.30 -10.95
CA LEU A 59 4.41 -21.11 -10.52
C LEU A 59 3.51 -19.86 -10.50
N GLU A 60 2.65 -19.69 -11.51
CA GLU A 60 1.70 -18.58 -11.55
C GLU A 60 0.67 -18.68 -10.41
N MET A 61 0.16 -19.88 -10.11
CA MET A 61 -0.71 -20.09 -8.95
C MET A 61 -0.04 -19.68 -7.62
N LEU A 62 1.23 -20.06 -7.41
CA LEU A 62 1.97 -19.68 -6.21
C LEU A 62 2.20 -18.17 -6.12
N ARG A 63 2.42 -17.52 -7.28
CA ARG A 63 2.55 -16.08 -7.38
C ARG A 63 1.24 -15.38 -6.98
N GLU A 64 0.12 -15.82 -7.54
CA GLU A 64 -1.21 -15.27 -7.24
C GLU A 64 -1.56 -15.43 -5.75
N GLN A 65 -1.31 -16.60 -5.17
CA GLN A 65 -1.48 -16.83 -3.73
C GLN A 65 -0.63 -15.85 -2.90
N THR A 66 0.62 -15.61 -3.30
CA THR A 66 1.52 -14.69 -2.59
C THR A 66 1.06 -13.24 -2.71
N THR A 67 0.60 -12.82 -3.89
CA THR A 67 0.06 -11.47 -4.10
C THR A 67 -1.22 -11.25 -3.31
N ASP A 68 -2.11 -12.24 -3.29
CA ASP A 68 -3.36 -12.20 -2.51
C ASP A 68 -3.10 -12.09 -1.01
N GLN A 69 -2.11 -12.81 -0.50
CA GLN A 69 -1.72 -12.69 0.91
C GLN A 69 -1.18 -11.29 1.22
N ARG A 70 -0.43 -10.68 0.31
CA ARG A 70 0.09 -9.31 0.47
C ARG A 70 -1.05 -8.29 0.47
N THR A 71 -1.94 -8.34 -0.51
CA THR A 71 -3.08 -7.40 -0.60
C THR A 71 -4.03 -7.55 0.60
N LYS A 72 -4.31 -8.77 1.06
CA LYS A 72 -5.11 -9.00 2.28
C LYS A 72 -4.46 -8.37 3.51
N ARG A 73 -3.14 -8.50 3.67
CA ARG A 73 -2.40 -7.88 4.78
C ARG A 73 -2.45 -6.35 4.71
N GLU A 74 -2.29 -5.79 3.52
CA GLU A 74 -2.37 -4.34 3.30
C GLU A 74 -3.78 -3.81 3.59
N ASN A 75 -4.83 -4.45 3.06
CA ASN A 75 -6.21 -4.07 3.32
C ASN A 75 -6.57 -4.10 4.81
N VAL A 76 -6.09 -5.10 5.55
CA VAL A 76 -6.31 -5.17 7.01
C VAL A 76 -5.56 -4.02 7.72
N LYS A 77 -4.34 -3.71 7.29
CA LYS A 77 -3.55 -2.60 7.84
C LYS A 77 -4.25 -1.26 7.61
N GLU A 78 -4.77 -1.03 6.41
CA GLU A 78 -5.50 0.18 6.05
C GLU A 78 -6.81 0.32 6.83
N LYS A 79 -7.60 -0.75 6.93
CA LYS A 79 -8.84 -0.75 7.75
C LYS A 79 -8.55 -0.41 9.21
N ARG A 80 -7.48 -0.97 9.79
CA ARG A 80 -7.05 -0.66 11.17
C ARG A 80 -6.63 0.81 11.30
N LYS A 81 -5.89 1.34 10.32
CA LYS A 81 -5.47 2.75 10.29
C LYS A 81 -6.69 3.68 10.21
N ALA A 82 -7.62 3.43 9.30
CA ALA A 82 -8.83 4.23 9.13
C ALA A 82 -9.72 4.24 10.39
N MET A 83 -9.86 3.09 11.07
CA MET A 83 -10.61 2.99 12.31
C MET A 83 -9.97 3.82 13.45
N LEU A 84 -8.64 3.77 13.56
CA LEU A 84 -7.89 4.58 14.53
C LEU A 84 -8.03 6.07 14.23
N GLU A 85 -7.89 6.47 12.96
CA GLU A 85 -8.06 7.85 12.52
C GLU A 85 -9.48 8.37 12.78
N ALA A 86 -10.51 7.57 12.50
CA ALA A 86 -11.89 7.92 12.81
C ALA A 86 -12.13 8.10 14.32
N ARG A 87 -11.52 7.25 15.15
CA ARG A 87 -11.58 7.39 16.62
C ARG A 87 -10.89 8.67 17.10
N LEU A 88 -9.71 8.97 16.55
CA LEU A 88 -8.98 10.21 16.87
C LEU A 88 -9.75 11.45 16.41
N ALA A 89 -10.37 11.41 15.23
CA ALA A 89 -11.21 12.50 14.73
C ALA A 89 -12.41 12.77 15.65
N LYS A 90 -13.12 11.73 16.09
CA LYS A 90 -14.22 11.86 17.07
C LYS A 90 -13.75 12.49 18.39
N LEU A 91 -12.56 12.10 18.88
CA LEU A 91 -11.99 12.69 20.09
C LEU A 91 -11.61 14.16 19.89
N ARG A 92 -11.04 14.53 18.73
CA ARG A 92 -10.75 15.93 18.39
C ARG A 92 -12.02 16.76 18.31
N GLN A 93 -13.05 16.26 17.63
CA GLN A 93 -14.37 16.92 17.55
C GLN A 93 -15.01 17.10 18.94
N LYS A 94 -14.98 16.07 19.79
CA LYS A 94 -15.48 16.18 21.17
C LYS A 94 -14.74 17.26 21.96
N LYS A 95 -13.40 17.29 21.87
CA LYS A 95 -12.57 18.32 22.54
C LYS A 95 -12.86 19.73 22.03
N MET A 96 -13.08 19.90 20.73
CA MET A 96 -13.42 21.20 20.15
C MET A 96 -14.81 21.64 20.57
N LYS A 97 -15.80 20.74 20.49
CA LYS A 97 -17.19 21.04 20.89
C LYS A 97 -17.31 21.42 22.36
N THR A 98 -16.61 20.73 23.27
CA THR A 98 -16.60 21.12 24.70
C THR A 98 -15.95 22.48 24.96
N LYS A 99 -15.02 22.93 24.11
CA LYS A 99 -14.44 24.29 24.23
C LYS A 99 -15.41 25.35 23.71
N ASP A 100 -16.11 25.03 22.63
CA ASP A 100 -17.11 25.90 22.01
C ASP A 100 -18.34 26.07 22.91
N ASP A 101 -18.86 24.95 23.45
CA ASP A 101 -19.98 24.95 24.40
C ASP A 101 -19.65 25.75 25.67
N GLY A 102 -18.40 25.68 26.16
CA GLY A 102 -17.94 26.48 27.30
C GLY A 102 -17.80 27.98 26.99
N ALA A 103 -17.36 28.33 25.78
CA ALA A 103 -17.27 29.72 25.33
C ALA A 103 -18.67 30.32 25.07
N GLU A 104 -19.62 29.53 24.58
CA GLU A 104 -21.01 29.96 24.41
C GLU A 104 -21.74 30.18 25.74
N GLU A 105 -21.51 29.34 26.76
CA GLU A 105 -22.10 29.57 28.09
C GLU A 105 -21.51 30.79 28.79
N GLU A 106 -20.20 31.03 28.69
CA GLU A 106 -19.60 32.28 29.19
C GLU A 106 -20.16 33.52 28.47
N ASN A 107 -20.32 33.45 27.14
CA ASN A 107 -20.87 34.56 26.36
C ASN A 107 -22.36 34.81 26.68
N ARG A 108 -23.17 33.76 26.84
CA ARG A 108 -24.56 33.88 27.32
C ARG A 108 -24.63 34.42 28.74
N GLY A 109 -23.74 33.98 29.64
CA GLY A 109 -23.63 34.47 31.00
C GLY A 109 -23.26 35.95 31.06
N MET A 110 -22.29 36.39 30.24
CA MET A 110 -21.89 37.79 30.08
C MET A 110 -23.03 38.66 29.51
N SER A 111 -23.76 38.15 28.51
CA SER A 111 -24.95 38.81 27.95
C SER A 111 -26.07 38.97 28.99
N TRP A 112 -26.35 37.93 29.77
CA TRP A 112 -27.33 37.99 30.85
C TRP A 112 -26.93 38.99 31.95
N LEU A 113 -25.65 39.04 32.31
CA LEU A 113 -25.11 40.00 33.27
C LEU A 113 -25.22 41.44 32.73
N MET A 114 -25.02 41.66 31.43
CA MET A 114 -25.24 42.95 30.78
C MET A 114 -26.71 43.38 30.83
N ILE A 115 -27.64 42.46 30.56
CA ILE A 115 -29.09 42.73 30.60
C ILE A 115 -29.55 43.05 32.04
N LEU A 116 -29.02 42.34 33.03
CA LEU A 116 -29.26 42.62 34.46
C LEU A 116 -28.71 44.00 34.85
N ASN A 117 -27.50 44.34 34.42
CA ASN A 117 -26.91 45.65 34.67
C ASN A 117 -27.67 46.79 33.96
N PHE A 118 -28.32 46.51 32.81
CA PHE A 118 -29.18 47.47 32.12
C PHE A 118 -30.52 47.65 32.84
N LYS A 119 -31.13 46.58 33.36
CA LYS A 119 -32.36 46.64 34.16
C LYS A 119 -32.16 47.23 35.56
N GLY A 120 -30.95 47.12 36.14
CA GLY A 120 -30.61 47.69 37.45
C GLY A 120 -30.26 49.18 37.46
N LYS A 121 -30.09 49.81 36.29
CA LYS A 121 -29.67 51.23 36.18
C LYS A 121 -30.82 52.24 35.97
N ASN A 122 -32.08 51.81 35.97
CA ASN A 122 -33.24 52.67 35.67
C ASN A 122 -34.18 52.87 36.86
N PHE A 123 -33.65 53.13 38.05
CA PHE A 123 -34.45 53.50 39.23
C PHE A 123 -33.78 54.57 40.08
N ASN A 124 -33.42 55.71 39.47
CA ASN A 124 -33.30 56.98 40.19
C ASN A 124 -33.12 58.15 39.21
N SER A 125 -34.23 58.60 38.62
CA SER A 125 -34.35 59.97 38.08
C SER A 125 -35.80 60.22 37.72
N ILE A 126 -36.62 60.65 38.69
CA ILE A 126 -37.65 61.69 38.55
C ILE A 126 -37.94 62.12 39.99
N HIS A 127 -37.26 63.19 40.44
CA HIS A 127 -37.69 63.97 41.59
C HIS A 127 -37.82 65.43 41.15
N VAL A 128 -38.98 65.99 41.54
CA VAL A 128 -39.34 67.41 41.68
C VAL A 128 -39.65 68.23 40.43
N SER A 129 -40.94 68.52 40.25
CA SER A 129 -41.52 69.87 40.12
C SER A 129 -43.04 69.73 39.93
N VAL A 130 -43.99 70.51 40.47
CA VAL A 130 -44.08 71.67 41.38
C VAL A 130 -45.58 72.09 41.32
N MET A 131 -46.13 72.67 42.39
CA MET A 131 -47.41 73.44 42.46
C MET A 131 -48.71 72.64 42.24
N SER A 132 -49.83 72.86 42.93
CA SER A 132 -50.31 73.88 43.87
C SER A 132 -51.45 73.29 44.70
#